data_AF-A0A6C0BWK9-F1
#
_entry.id   AF-A0A6C0BWK9-F1
#
_cell.length_a   1.000
_cell.length_b   1.000
_cell.length_c   1.000
_cell.angle_alpha   90.00
_cell.angle_beta   90.00
_cell.angle_gamma   90.00
#
_symmetry.space_group_name_H-M   'P 1'
#
loop_
_entity.id
_entity.type
_entity.pdbx_description
1 polymer ?
#
loop_
_entity_poly.entity_id
_entity_poly.type
_entity_poly.pdbx_seq_one_letter_code
_entity_poly.pdbx_strand_id
1 'polypeptide(L)'
;MNNNMNNNMNNNMNNNMNNNDIFNTTFNDSYNTVKNLYKNIGFMDQYGGDVFLCFIYFLIPITIFFYFKTLKDTQSIKDDWSNQRCNPTVIPFAGFINKPEHMTMAEFTQQNFTFCIQSILVSISSFALQPLTFITSSLSSIYGDLSGSIDSSRILVSNIRTNMANISKEILNRIINFTVPVTKMIIGFNDLVKKVVGVLTSGIYTSLGTYYALKAFLGALVQLIIYVLISAVAVIISLWLIPVTWPMAITGTAIFSAVSITMAIFLVFLTQVLNIRTSGFKIPKVPSRPKISACFDKNTMMKMADRTMKKISEIKVGDELWSLGDNQNIITAKIRLSTAYGKMYKLGDVVVSGSHRVRNDGMWIFVNKHPDAKPVENYSEPTIYCLNTTCKEFTIGNYVFSDWDEITEENYNIINNYLKLNNSQNEGKDLDKTDIHKLFDMGFDEYTYLHLKDRKIAKISCVKLGDILKNGEKVYGLVEILNPSSLGNSNKLYHLLTDKNSFHLNGIQIGDYNSLIDKCFV
;
A
#
# COMPACT_ATOMS: atom_id res chain seq x y z
N MET A 1 2.20 -68.81 -43.28
CA MET A 1 2.03 -69.42 -41.93
C MET A 1 0.88 -70.39 -42.07
N ASN A 2 1.06 -71.60 -42.58
CA ASN A 2 1.85 -72.73 -42.05
C ASN A 2 1.54 -73.08 -40.59
N ASN A 3 1.30 -74.39 -40.43
CA ASN A 3 1.32 -75.20 -39.21
C ASN A 3 0.02 -75.15 -38.39
N ASN A 4 -0.84 -76.17 -38.39
CA ASN A 4 -0.60 -77.63 -38.29
C ASN A 4 0.31 -77.95 -37.10
N MET A 5 -0.23 -78.49 -36.02
CA MET A 5 0.51 -79.32 -35.04
C MET A 5 -0.48 -79.94 -34.06
N ASN A 6 -0.50 -81.28 -34.03
CA ASN A 6 -0.08 -82.11 -32.89
C ASN A 6 -1.25 -82.47 -31.98
N ASN A 7 -1.36 -83.64 -31.36
CA ASN A 7 -0.49 -84.80 -31.11
C ASN A 7 -1.47 -85.91 -30.68
N ASN A 8 -1.41 -87.15 -31.16
CA ASN A 8 -0.47 -88.20 -30.79
C ASN A 8 -0.30 -88.38 -29.26
N MET A 9 -0.87 -89.45 -28.69
CA MET A 9 -0.38 -90.16 -27.50
C MET A 9 -0.99 -91.57 -27.49
N ASN A 10 -0.15 -92.59 -27.70
CA ASN A 10 0.41 -93.48 -26.66
C ASN A 10 -0.69 -94.39 -26.06
N ASN A 11 -0.69 -95.70 -26.21
CA ASN A 11 0.33 -96.73 -25.93
C ASN A 11 -0.46 -97.74 -25.07
N ASN A 12 -0.74 -98.94 -25.57
CA ASN A 12 0.15 -100.10 -25.47
C ASN A 12 -0.12 -100.91 -24.19
N MET A 13 -0.94 -101.95 -24.32
CA MET A 13 -0.75 -103.26 -23.66
C MET A 13 -1.15 -104.31 -24.72
N ASN A 14 -0.20 -105.05 -25.28
CA ASN A 14 0.29 -106.33 -24.76
C ASN A 14 -0.85 -107.30 -24.34
N ASN A 15 -0.88 -108.57 -24.74
CA ASN A 15 0.11 -109.32 -25.50
C ASN A 15 -0.46 -110.68 -25.92
N ASN A 16 0.02 -111.17 -27.07
CA ASN A 16 -0.22 -112.46 -27.73
C ASN A 16 -1.37 -112.49 -28.76
N MET A 17 -1.01 -112.30 -30.04
CA MET A 17 -1.78 -112.77 -31.19
C MET A 17 -0.98 -113.82 -31.97
N ASN A 18 -1.67 -114.88 -32.39
CA ASN A 18 -1.12 -116.05 -33.07
C ASN A 18 -0.84 -115.76 -34.55
N ASN A 19 0.10 -116.49 -35.17
CA ASN A 19 0.54 -116.30 -36.57
C ASN A 19 -0.59 -116.29 -37.64
N ASN A 20 -1.76 -116.84 -37.36
CA ASN A 20 -2.90 -116.81 -38.29
C ASN A 20 -3.56 -115.42 -38.40
N ASP A 21 -3.45 -114.56 -37.38
CA ASP A 21 -4.06 -113.22 -37.39
C ASP A 21 -3.23 -112.24 -38.25
N ILE A 22 -1.92 -112.47 -38.38
CA ILE A 22 -1.01 -111.65 -39.20
C ILE A 22 -1.24 -111.90 -40.70
N PHE A 23 -1.48 -113.15 -41.11
CA PHE A 23 -1.73 -113.45 -42.54
C PHE A 23 -3.09 -112.89 -43.00
N ASN A 24 -4.13 -113.03 -42.17
CA ASN A 24 -5.46 -112.50 -42.49
C ASN A 24 -5.51 -110.97 -42.56
N THR A 25 -4.79 -110.27 -41.68
CA THR A 25 -4.72 -108.79 -41.72
C THR A 25 -4.03 -108.29 -42.99
N THR A 26 -2.89 -108.89 -43.36
CA THR A 26 -2.14 -108.49 -44.56
C THR A 26 -2.92 -108.73 -45.86
N PHE A 27 -3.67 -109.84 -45.95
CA PHE A 27 -4.53 -110.12 -47.10
C PHE A 27 -5.72 -109.15 -47.19
N ASN A 28 -6.34 -108.84 -46.04
CA ASN A 28 -7.48 -107.92 -46.01
C ASN A 28 -7.08 -106.49 -46.38
N ASP A 29 -5.89 -106.04 -45.97
CA ASP A 29 -5.37 -104.72 -46.33
C ASP A 29 -5.06 -104.64 -47.83
N SER A 30 -4.50 -105.71 -48.42
CA SER A 30 -4.24 -105.77 -49.86
C SER A 30 -5.55 -105.76 -50.66
N TYR A 31 -6.56 -106.55 -50.24
CA TYR A 31 -7.88 -106.55 -50.85
C TYR A 31 -8.59 -105.20 -50.73
N ASN A 32 -8.54 -104.56 -49.56
CA ASN A 32 -9.14 -103.25 -49.34
C ASN A 32 -8.43 -102.14 -50.14
N THR A 33 -7.12 -102.24 -50.34
CA THR A 33 -6.36 -101.30 -51.17
C THR A 33 -6.79 -101.38 -52.63
N VAL A 34 -6.88 -102.60 -53.20
CA VAL A 34 -7.36 -102.80 -54.58
C VAL A 34 -8.83 -102.38 -54.72
N LYS A 35 -9.68 -102.73 -53.75
CA LYS A 35 -11.09 -102.34 -53.74
C LYS A 35 -11.27 -100.81 -53.66
N ASN A 36 -10.41 -100.10 -52.93
CA ASN A 36 -10.47 -98.64 -52.83
C ASN A 36 -9.97 -97.95 -54.10
N LEU A 37 -9.05 -98.54 -54.87
CA LEU A 37 -8.60 -97.99 -56.16
C LEU A 37 -9.73 -97.89 -57.20
N TYR A 38 -10.69 -98.83 -57.17
CA TYR A 38 -11.80 -98.88 -58.14
C TYR A 38 -13.14 -98.36 -57.59
N LYS A 39 -13.20 -97.89 -56.34
CA LYS A 39 -14.47 -97.53 -55.67
C LYS A 39 -15.08 -96.21 -56.15
N ASN A 40 -14.28 -95.31 -56.72
CA ASN A 40 -14.67 -93.92 -57.04
C ASN A 40 -14.37 -93.49 -58.49
N ILE A 41 -14.08 -94.42 -59.41
CA ILE A 41 -13.83 -94.05 -60.81
C ILE A 41 -15.19 -93.86 -61.50
N GLY A 42 -15.53 -92.61 -61.86
CA GLY A 42 -16.77 -92.29 -62.57
C GLY A 42 -16.70 -92.63 -64.06
N PHE A 43 -17.85 -92.62 -64.75
CA PHE A 43 -17.92 -92.91 -66.19
C PHE A 43 -16.97 -92.01 -67.02
N MET A 44 -16.85 -90.72 -66.69
CA MET A 44 -15.94 -89.80 -67.38
C MET A 44 -14.46 -90.00 -67.01
N ASP A 45 -14.14 -90.57 -65.86
CA ASP A 45 -12.74 -90.86 -65.50
C ASP A 45 -12.22 -92.10 -66.24
N GLN A 46 -13.12 -93.05 -66.52
CA GLN A 46 -12.79 -94.27 -67.26
C GLN A 46 -12.90 -94.11 -68.77
N TYR A 47 -13.94 -93.41 -69.25
CA TYR A 47 -14.27 -93.28 -70.68
C TYR A 47 -14.20 -91.85 -71.20
N GLY A 48 -13.72 -90.87 -70.42
CA GLY A 48 -13.65 -89.46 -70.85
C GLY A 48 -12.80 -89.27 -72.11
N GLY A 49 -11.71 -90.05 -72.25
CA GLY A 49 -10.92 -90.12 -73.47
C GLY A 49 -11.75 -90.64 -74.66
N ASP A 50 -12.52 -91.70 -74.45
CA ASP A 50 -13.39 -92.28 -75.48
C ASP A 50 -14.54 -91.35 -75.87
N VAL A 51 -15.14 -90.63 -74.90
CA VAL A 51 -16.20 -89.63 -75.15
C VAL A 51 -15.65 -88.43 -75.90
N PHE A 52 -14.47 -87.94 -75.53
CA PHE A 52 -13.81 -86.84 -76.23
C PHE A 52 -13.42 -87.25 -77.66
N LEU A 53 -12.87 -88.44 -77.84
CA LEU A 53 -12.59 -89.00 -79.17
C LEU A 53 -13.88 -89.17 -79.99
N CYS A 54 -14.95 -89.65 -79.38
CA CYS A 54 -16.27 -89.77 -80.01
C CYS A 54 -16.80 -88.40 -80.47
N PHE A 55 -16.70 -87.36 -79.63
CA PHE A 55 -17.07 -85.99 -80.00
C PHE A 55 -16.25 -85.46 -81.18
N ILE A 56 -14.93 -85.72 -81.19
CA ILE A 56 -14.07 -85.40 -82.34
C ILE A 56 -14.48 -86.17 -83.59
N TYR A 57 -14.77 -87.47 -83.48
CA TYR A 57 -15.23 -88.29 -84.60
C TYR A 57 -16.57 -87.84 -85.16
N PHE A 58 -17.45 -87.23 -84.36
CA PHE A 58 -18.69 -86.60 -84.85
C PHE A 58 -18.45 -85.20 -85.45
N LEU A 59 -17.49 -84.43 -84.93
CA LEU A 59 -17.15 -83.11 -85.46
C LEU A 59 -16.54 -83.18 -86.87
N ILE A 60 -15.73 -84.18 -87.16
CA ILE A 60 -15.07 -84.34 -88.47
C ILE A 60 -16.08 -84.41 -89.62
N PRO A 61 -17.07 -85.32 -89.65
CA PRO A 61 -18.06 -85.37 -90.72
C PRO A 61 -18.95 -84.13 -90.76
N ILE A 62 -19.26 -83.51 -89.61
CA ILE A 62 -20.05 -82.26 -89.54
C ILE A 62 -19.30 -81.09 -90.18
N THR A 63 -18.02 -80.93 -89.84
CA THR A 63 -17.17 -79.88 -90.40
C THR A 63 -16.91 -80.10 -91.88
N ILE A 64 -16.71 -81.35 -92.32
CA ILE A 64 -16.60 -81.72 -93.74
C ILE A 64 -17.92 -81.42 -94.48
N PHE A 65 -19.07 -81.73 -93.89
CA PHE A 65 -20.38 -81.42 -94.48
C PHE A 65 -20.59 -79.91 -94.64
N PHE A 66 -20.34 -79.13 -93.58
CA PHE A 66 -20.45 -77.67 -93.66
C PHE A 66 -19.43 -77.06 -94.63
N TYR A 67 -18.23 -77.65 -94.73
CA TYR A 67 -17.24 -77.26 -95.71
C TYR A 67 -17.73 -77.46 -97.15
N PHE A 68 -18.25 -78.65 -97.50
CA PHE A 68 -18.79 -78.87 -98.84
C PHE A 68 -20.06 -78.04 -99.13
N LYS A 69 -20.91 -77.82 -98.12
CA LYS A 69 -22.10 -76.95 -98.23
C LYS A 69 -21.69 -75.50 -98.54
N THR A 70 -20.73 -74.96 -97.80
CA THR A 70 -20.25 -73.59 -98.00
C THR A 70 -19.47 -73.45 -99.31
N LEU A 71 -18.73 -74.47 -99.75
CA LEU A 71 -18.08 -74.49 -101.07
C LEU A 71 -19.07 -74.44 -102.22
N LYS A 72 -20.18 -75.19 -102.13
CA LYS A 72 -21.24 -75.18 -103.16
C LYS A 72 -21.86 -73.79 -103.33
N ASP A 73 -22.08 -73.08 -102.23
CA ASP A 73 -22.79 -71.79 -102.21
C ASP A 73 -21.83 -70.58 -102.19
N THR A 74 -20.53 -70.80 -102.38
CA THR A 74 -19.48 -69.80 -102.16
C THR A 74 -19.71 -68.50 -102.94
N GLN A 75 -20.21 -68.57 -104.17
CA GLN A 75 -20.47 -67.35 -104.95
C GLN A 75 -21.60 -66.51 -104.34
N SER A 76 -22.70 -67.13 -103.92
CA SER A 76 -23.82 -66.45 -103.27
C SER A 76 -23.43 -65.83 -101.93
N ILE A 77 -22.52 -66.46 -101.17
CA ILE A 77 -22.05 -65.95 -99.88
C ILE A 77 -21.10 -64.76 -100.06
N LYS A 78 -20.28 -64.77 -101.11
CA LYS A 78 -19.41 -63.64 -101.46
C LYS A 78 -20.22 -62.41 -101.89
N ASP A 79 -21.27 -62.63 -102.69
CA ASP A 79 -22.10 -61.55 -103.23
C ASP A 79 -22.89 -60.82 -102.11
N ASP A 80 -23.23 -61.50 -101.00
CA ASP A 80 -23.91 -60.92 -99.82
C ASP A 80 -23.08 -61.04 -98.52
N TRP A 81 -21.79 -60.71 -98.61
CA TRP A 81 -20.87 -60.91 -97.48
C TRP A 81 -21.26 -60.16 -96.20
N SER A 82 -21.79 -58.93 -96.32
CA SER A 82 -22.11 -58.09 -95.15
C SER A 82 -23.14 -58.73 -94.22
N ASN A 83 -24.14 -59.43 -94.78
CA ASN A 83 -25.21 -60.07 -94.01
C ASN A 83 -24.85 -61.52 -93.63
N GLN A 84 -24.05 -62.21 -94.45
CA GLN A 84 -23.71 -63.62 -94.22
C GLN A 84 -22.46 -63.82 -93.35
N ARG A 85 -21.60 -62.81 -93.17
CA ARG A 85 -20.32 -62.95 -92.42
C ARG A 85 -20.47 -63.37 -90.96
N CYS A 86 -21.60 -63.07 -90.32
CA CYS A 86 -21.88 -63.47 -88.93
C CYS A 86 -22.82 -64.69 -88.84
N ASN A 87 -23.11 -65.37 -89.95
CA ASN A 87 -23.86 -66.62 -89.94
C ASN A 87 -23.00 -67.75 -89.36
N PRO A 88 -23.49 -68.54 -88.38
CA PRO A 88 -22.72 -69.62 -87.74
C PRO A 88 -22.13 -70.66 -88.71
N THR A 89 -22.78 -70.86 -89.85
CA THR A 89 -22.30 -71.81 -90.88
C THR A 89 -21.17 -71.24 -91.76
N VAL A 90 -20.98 -69.93 -91.75
CA VAL A 90 -20.01 -69.18 -92.57
C VAL A 90 -18.76 -68.82 -91.77
N ILE A 91 -18.93 -68.49 -90.48
CA ILE A 91 -17.86 -68.02 -89.59
C ILE A 91 -16.61 -68.91 -89.62
N PRO A 92 -16.68 -70.25 -89.44
CA PRO A 92 -15.48 -71.10 -89.39
C PRO A 92 -14.69 -71.13 -90.71
N PHE A 93 -15.35 -70.76 -91.81
CA PHE A 93 -14.81 -70.80 -93.16
C PHE A 93 -14.65 -69.40 -93.77
N ALA A 94 -14.79 -68.33 -92.98
CA ALA A 94 -14.79 -66.95 -93.47
C ALA A 94 -13.51 -66.61 -94.28
N GLY A 95 -12.35 -67.10 -93.82
CA GLY A 95 -11.08 -67.04 -94.51
C GLY A 95 -11.10 -67.70 -95.89
N PHE A 96 -11.74 -68.88 -96.01
CA PHE A 96 -11.87 -69.60 -97.29
C PHE A 96 -12.75 -68.90 -98.32
N ILE A 97 -13.60 -67.99 -97.86
CA ILE A 97 -14.62 -67.35 -98.71
C ILE A 97 -14.11 -66.00 -99.20
N ASN A 98 -13.83 -65.06 -98.29
CA ASN A 98 -13.65 -63.65 -98.66
C ASN A 98 -12.37 -63.00 -98.08
N LYS A 99 -11.30 -63.77 -97.94
CA LYS A 99 -10.04 -63.21 -97.40
C LYS A 99 -9.44 -62.15 -98.35
N PRO A 100 -8.96 -61.02 -97.81
CA PRO A 100 -8.20 -60.06 -98.58
C PRO A 100 -6.77 -60.57 -98.84
N GLU A 101 -6.12 -60.06 -99.88
CA GLU A 101 -4.80 -60.56 -100.33
C GLU A 101 -3.68 -60.44 -99.28
N HIS A 102 -3.81 -59.50 -98.34
CA HIS A 102 -2.81 -59.22 -97.31
C HIS A 102 -2.99 -60.01 -96.01
N MET A 103 -3.94 -60.95 -95.94
CA MET A 103 -4.21 -61.76 -94.75
C MET A 103 -4.18 -63.25 -95.04
N THR A 104 -3.77 -64.02 -94.04
CA THR A 104 -3.93 -65.48 -94.06
C THR A 104 -5.38 -65.87 -93.77
N MET A 105 -5.74 -67.09 -94.15
CA MET A 105 -7.10 -67.63 -93.96
C MET A 105 -7.51 -67.63 -92.48
N ALA A 106 -6.59 -68.01 -91.60
CA ALA A 106 -6.83 -68.09 -90.17
C ALA A 106 -7.01 -66.69 -89.55
N GLU A 107 -6.16 -65.73 -89.95
CA GLU A 107 -6.24 -64.35 -89.46
C GLU A 107 -7.58 -63.71 -89.83
N PHE A 108 -8.03 -63.87 -91.08
CA PHE A 108 -9.30 -63.29 -91.50
C PHE A 108 -10.51 -63.97 -90.82
N THR A 109 -10.49 -65.30 -90.66
CA THR A 109 -11.52 -66.03 -89.91
C THR A 109 -11.60 -65.56 -88.46
N GLN A 110 -10.47 -65.40 -87.78
CA GLN A 110 -10.41 -64.94 -86.40
C GLN A 110 -10.89 -63.49 -86.26
N GLN A 111 -10.47 -62.61 -87.18
CA GLN A 111 -10.90 -61.22 -87.19
C GLN A 111 -12.42 -61.12 -87.36
N ASN A 112 -12.98 -61.87 -88.32
CA ASN A 112 -14.41 -61.88 -88.57
C ASN A 112 -15.22 -62.45 -87.39
N PHE A 113 -14.73 -63.53 -86.74
CA PHE A 113 -15.32 -64.07 -85.51
C PHE A 113 -15.33 -63.04 -84.38
N THR A 114 -14.19 -62.40 -84.14
CA THR A 114 -14.03 -61.41 -83.06
C THR A 114 -14.98 -60.23 -83.27
N PHE A 115 -15.07 -59.73 -84.50
CA PHE A 115 -15.99 -58.66 -84.86
C PHE A 115 -17.45 -59.04 -84.57
N CYS A 116 -17.90 -60.22 -85.02
CA CYS A 116 -19.27 -60.67 -84.80
C CYS A 116 -19.59 -60.84 -83.32
N ILE A 117 -18.68 -61.43 -82.54
CA ILE A 117 -18.86 -61.60 -81.08
C ILE A 117 -18.89 -60.26 -80.34
N GLN A 118 -17.97 -59.33 -80.65
CA GLN A 118 -17.94 -58.02 -80.01
C GLN A 118 -19.19 -57.19 -80.32
N SER A 119 -19.66 -57.23 -81.58
CA SER A 119 -20.88 -56.52 -81.98
C SER A 119 -22.12 -57.03 -81.24
N ILE A 120 -22.19 -58.35 -81.01
CA ILE A 120 -23.28 -58.96 -80.23
C ILE A 120 -23.16 -58.56 -78.74
N LEU A 121 -21.95 -58.60 -78.18
CA LEU A 121 -21.71 -58.27 -76.77
C LEU A 121 -22.01 -56.80 -76.46
N VAL A 122 -21.59 -55.84 -77.29
CA VAL A 122 -21.84 -54.40 -77.09
C VAL A 122 -23.33 -54.08 -77.08
N SER A 123 -24.10 -54.71 -77.97
CA SER A 123 -25.55 -54.52 -78.03
C SER A 123 -26.26 -54.98 -76.75
N ILE A 124 -25.72 -56.00 -76.07
CA ILE A 124 -26.28 -56.55 -74.84
C ILE A 124 -25.76 -55.78 -73.61
N SER A 125 -24.47 -55.45 -73.57
CA SER A 125 -23.86 -54.76 -72.43
C SER A 125 -24.27 -53.30 -72.32
N SER A 126 -24.53 -52.61 -73.43
CA SER A 126 -24.95 -51.20 -73.40
C SER A 126 -26.31 -51.02 -72.71
N PHE A 127 -27.25 -51.95 -72.90
CA PHE A 127 -28.54 -51.92 -72.22
C PHE A 127 -28.40 -52.23 -70.72
N ALA A 128 -27.53 -53.18 -70.38
CA ALA A 128 -27.29 -53.57 -68.98
C ALA A 128 -26.54 -52.50 -68.17
N LEU A 129 -25.66 -51.71 -68.79
CA LEU A 129 -24.82 -50.71 -68.12
C LEU A 129 -25.46 -49.32 -68.01
N GLN A 130 -26.59 -49.07 -68.69
CA GLN A 130 -27.28 -47.78 -68.67
C GLN A 130 -27.70 -47.29 -67.26
N PRO A 131 -28.18 -48.16 -66.34
CA PRO A 131 -28.45 -47.72 -64.96
C PRO A 131 -27.17 -47.24 -64.24
N LEU A 132 -26.03 -47.85 -64.54
CA LEU A 132 -24.76 -47.55 -63.90
C LEU A 132 -24.20 -46.20 -64.38
N THR A 133 -24.33 -45.89 -65.67
CA THR A 133 -23.93 -44.59 -66.22
C THR A 133 -24.81 -43.45 -65.68
N PHE A 134 -26.12 -43.67 -65.53
CA PHE A 134 -27.02 -42.70 -64.89
C PHE A 134 -26.57 -42.39 -63.46
N ILE A 135 -26.31 -43.41 -62.63
CA ILE A 135 -25.83 -43.23 -61.25
C ILE A 135 -24.54 -42.42 -61.19
N THR A 136 -23.57 -42.69 -62.08
CA THR A 136 -22.31 -41.93 -62.10
C THR A 136 -22.49 -40.47 -62.47
N SER A 137 -23.40 -40.16 -63.40
CA SER A 137 -23.71 -38.79 -63.79
C SER A 137 -24.43 -38.02 -62.67
N SER A 138 -25.38 -38.67 -61.99
CA SER A 138 -26.06 -38.10 -60.82
C SER A 138 -25.08 -37.84 -59.67
N LEU A 139 -24.17 -38.77 -59.39
CA LEU A 139 -23.16 -38.60 -58.34
C LEU A 139 -22.19 -37.45 -58.66
N SER A 140 -21.82 -37.28 -59.93
CA SER A 140 -20.97 -36.17 -60.38
C SER A 140 -21.68 -34.82 -60.27
N SER A 141 -22.99 -34.77 -60.56
CA SER A 141 -23.81 -33.56 -60.37
C SER A 141 -23.88 -33.18 -58.89
N ILE A 142 -24.17 -34.16 -58.02
CA ILE A 142 -24.22 -33.94 -56.57
C ILE A 142 -22.87 -33.43 -56.04
N TYR A 143 -21.76 -33.99 -56.54
CA TYR A 143 -20.42 -33.51 -56.18
C TYR A 143 -20.16 -32.08 -56.66
N GLY A 144 -20.59 -31.75 -57.88
CA GLY A 144 -20.51 -30.39 -58.43
C GLY A 144 -21.28 -29.39 -57.57
N ASP A 145 -22.53 -29.71 -57.23
CA ASP A 145 -23.39 -28.87 -56.40
C ASP A 145 -22.82 -28.70 -54.98
N LEU A 146 -22.30 -29.78 -54.39
CA LEU A 146 -21.66 -29.75 -53.08
C LEU A 146 -20.39 -28.89 -53.09
N SER A 147 -19.53 -29.06 -54.09
CA SER A 147 -18.31 -28.26 -54.26
C SER A 147 -18.64 -26.78 -54.44
N GLY A 148 -19.63 -26.46 -55.28
CA GLY A 148 -20.10 -25.09 -55.47
C GLY A 148 -20.67 -24.47 -54.18
N SER A 149 -21.40 -25.25 -53.39
CA SER A 149 -21.93 -24.82 -52.09
C SER A 149 -20.83 -24.55 -51.06
N ILE A 150 -19.78 -25.39 -51.03
CA ILE A 150 -18.62 -25.21 -50.15
C ILE A 150 -17.86 -23.95 -50.53
N ASP A 151 -17.62 -23.72 -51.83
CA ASP A 151 -16.91 -22.52 -52.29
C ASP A 151 -17.71 -21.24 -52.00
N SER A 152 -19.01 -21.26 -52.27
CA SER A 152 -19.93 -20.17 -51.89
C SER A 152 -19.88 -19.87 -50.39
N SER A 153 -19.82 -20.91 -49.55
CA SER A 153 -19.67 -20.77 -48.10
C SER A 153 -18.33 -20.13 -47.72
N ARG A 154 -17.23 -20.52 -48.38
CA ARG A 154 -15.90 -19.90 -48.17
C ARG A 154 -15.88 -18.43 -48.56
N ILE A 155 -16.50 -18.07 -49.68
CA ILE A 155 -16.64 -16.68 -50.12
C ILE A 155 -17.43 -15.87 -49.09
N LEU A 156 -18.55 -16.42 -48.58
CA LEU A 156 -19.34 -15.77 -47.55
C LEU A 156 -18.52 -15.54 -46.26
N VAL A 157 -17.77 -16.55 -45.80
CA VAL A 157 -16.88 -16.43 -44.64
C VAL A 157 -15.78 -15.39 -44.88
N SER A 158 -15.19 -15.35 -46.07
CA SER A 158 -14.20 -14.35 -46.46
C SER A 158 -14.78 -12.93 -46.42
N ASN A 159 -15.99 -12.76 -46.93
CA ASN A 159 -16.70 -11.49 -46.92
C ASN A 159 -17.01 -11.04 -45.48
N ILE A 160 -17.51 -11.93 -44.62
CA ILE A 160 -17.73 -11.63 -43.20
C ILE A 160 -16.42 -11.20 -42.53
N ARG A 161 -15.34 -11.96 -42.71
CA ARG A 161 -14.03 -11.66 -42.11
C ARG A 161 -13.51 -10.30 -42.57
N THR A 162 -13.61 -10.00 -43.86
CA THR A 162 -13.12 -8.75 -44.44
C THR A 162 -13.96 -7.56 -43.97
N ASN A 163 -15.28 -7.69 -43.94
CA ASN A 163 -16.17 -6.66 -43.43
C ASN A 163 -15.93 -6.39 -41.93
N MET A 164 -15.76 -7.44 -41.13
CA MET A 164 -15.45 -7.30 -39.70
C MET A 164 -14.09 -6.61 -39.48
N ALA A 165 -13.09 -6.93 -40.30
CA ALA A 165 -11.79 -6.25 -40.25
C ALA A 165 -11.91 -4.76 -40.61
N ASN A 166 -12.71 -4.43 -41.63
CA ASN A 166 -12.97 -3.05 -42.03
C ASN A 166 -13.69 -2.26 -40.93
N ILE A 167 -14.75 -2.82 -40.34
CA ILE A 167 -15.46 -2.22 -39.20
C ILE A 167 -14.49 -1.95 -38.04
N SER A 168 -13.68 -2.95 -37.68
CA SER A 168 -12.70 -2.81 -36.59
C SER A 168 -11.68 -1.71 -36.88
N LYS A 169 -11.18 -1.64 -38.13
CA LYS A 169 -10.23 -0.61 -38.58
C LYS A 169 -10.85 0.79 -38.54
N GLU A 170 -12.10 0.94 -38.98
CA GLU A 170 -12.81 2.22 -38.90
C GLU A 170 -13.01 2.68 -37.46
N ILE A 171 -13.44 1.78 -36.57
CA ILE A 171 -13.62 2.10 -35.14
C ILE A 171 -12.28 2.53 -34.53
N LEU A 172 -11.21 1.74 -34.75
CA LEU A 172 -9.88 2.06 -34.23
C LEU A 172 -9.38 3.41 -34.76
N ASN A 173 -9.55 3.69 -36.05
CA ASN A 173 -9.16 4.96 -36.64
C ASN A 173 -9.94 6.14 -36.04
N ARG A 174 -11.24 5.99 -35.79
CA ARG A 174 -12.04 7.02 -35.12
C ARG A 174 -11.57 7.25 -33.69
N ILE A 175 -11.27 6.18 -32.95
CA ILE A 175 -10.71 6.28 -31.59
C ILE A 175 -9.39 7.04 -31.62
N ILE A 176 -8.45 6.67 -32.49
CA ILE A 176 -7.14 7.34 -32.59
C ILE A 176 -7.32 8.83 -32.94
N ASN A 177 -8.16 9.14 -33.91
CA ASN A 177 -8.42 10.52 -34.33
C ASN A 177 -9.09 11.36 -33.24
N PHE A 178 -9.79 10.74 -32.28
CA PHE A 178 -10.35 11.40 -31.11
C PHE A 178 -9.33 11.50 -29.96
N THR A 179 -8.61 10.43 -29.65
CA THR A 179 -7.68 10.35 -28.53
C THR A 179 -6.47 11.27 -28.71
N VAL A 180 -5.96 11.45 -29.93
CA VAL A 180 -4.79 12.31 -30.18
C VAL A 180 -5.05 13.79 -29.83
N PRO A 181 -6.14 14.44 -30.28
CA PRO A 181 -6.48 15.79 -29.83
C PRO A 181 -6.72 15.89 -28.32
N VAL A 182 -7.43 14.93 -27.73
CA VAL A 182 -7.73 14.92 -26.28
C VAL A 182 -6.45 14.86 -25.45
N THR A 183 -5.52 13.97 -25.80
CA THR A 183 -4.22 13.88 -25.12
C THR A 183 -3.39 15.15 -25.27
N LYS A 184 -3.41 15.79 -26.46
CA LYS A 184 -2.77 17.09 -26.67
C LYS A 184 -3.40 18.20 -25.80
N MET A 185 -4.72 18.19 -25.64
CA MET A 185 -5.43 19.11 -24.74
C MET A 185 -5.03 18.90 -23.29
N ILE A 186 -4.92 17.64 -22.83
CA ILE A 186 -4.45 17.30 -21.48
C ILE A 186 -3.01 17.77 -21.26
N ILE A 187 -2.11 17.56 -22.24
CA ILE A 187 -0.73 18.05 -22.17
C ILE A 187 -0.71 19.58 -22.05
N GLY A 188 -1.49 20.29 -22.88
CA GLY A 188 -1.61 21.74 -22.81
C GLY A 188 -2.17 22.23 -21.48
N PHE A 189 -3.17 21.55 -20.94
CA PHE A 189 -3.72 21.85 -19.62
C PHE A 189 -2.70 21.66 -18.51
N ASN A 190 -1.94 20.55 -18.52
CA ASN A 190 -0.88 20.30 -17.54
C ASN A 190 0.25 21.34 -17.64
N ASP A 191 0.63 21.76 -18.86
CA ASP A 191 1.57 22.86 -19.08
C ASP A 191 1.06 24.19 -18.51
N LEU A 192 -0.22 24.52 -18.73
CA LEU A 192 -0.86 25.71 -18.14
C LEU A 192 -0.84 25.67 -16.62
N VAL A 193 -1.24 24.55 -16.00
CA VAL A 193 -1.22 24.40 -14.53
C VAL A 193 0.21 24.57 -14.00
N LYS A 194 1.22 23.97 -14.65
CA LYS A 194 2.63 24.15 -14.26
C LYS A 194 3.09 25.60 -14.38
N LYS A 195 2.68 26.32 -15.42
CA LYS A 195 2.98 27.76 -15.56
C LYS A 195 2.32 28.59 -14.46
N VAL A 196 1.06 28.29 -14.11
CA VAL A 196 0.35 28.97 -13.02
C VAL A 196 1.06 28.72 -11.69
N VAL A 197 1.42 27.46 -11.39
CA VAL A 197 2.22 27.13 -10.20
C VAL A 197 3.54 27.90 -10.21
N GLY A 198 4.26 27.93 -11.34
CA GLY A 198 5.51 28.68 -11.47
C GLY A 198 5.37 30.18 -11.18
N VAL A 199 4.34 30.83 -11.73
CA VAL A 199 4.04 32.25 -11.48
C VAL A 199 3.71 32.48 -10.00
N LEU A 200 2.87 31.63 -9.41
CA LEU A 200 2.41 31.78 -8.04
C LEU A 200 3.55 31.52 -7.04
N THR A 201 4.38 30.51 -7.28
CA THR A 201 5.60 30.24 -6.53
C THR A 201 6.58 31.40 -6.61
N SER A 202 6.83 31.95 -7.80
CA SER A 202 7.68 33.14 -7.97
C SER A 202 7.13 34.36 -7.22
N GLY A 203 5.81 34.56 -7.28
CA GLY A 203 5.12 35.62 -6.53
C GLY A 203 5.28 35.48 -5.03
N ILE A 204 5.11 34.26 -4.48
CA ILE A 204 5.30 33.97 -3.06
C ILE A 204 6.74 34.24 -2.65
N TYR A 205 7.73 33.76 -3.40
CA TYR A 205 9.15 33.98 -3.05
C TYR A 205 9.55 35.45 -3.16
N THR A 206 9.03 36.18 -4.15
CA THR A 206 9.26 37.63 -4.28
C THR A 206 8.65 38.39 -3.11
N SER A 207 7.43 38.04 -2.72
CA SER A 207 6.75 38.62 -1.55
C SER A 207 7.51 38.31 -0.26
N LEU A 208 7.94 37.07 -0.07
CA LEU A 208 8.75 36.66 1.08
C LEU A 208 10.10 37.38 1.11
N GLY A 209 10.76 37.54 -0.04
CA GLY A 209 11.99 38.32 -0.17
C GLY A 209 11.79 39.78 0.23
N THR A 210 10.68 40.39 -0.20
CA THR A 210 10.32 41.77 0.16
C THR A 210 10.03 41.88 1.66
N TYR A 211 9.34 40.91 2.23
CA TYR A 211 9.09 40.82 3.67
C TYR A 211 10.41 40.73 4.47
N TYR A 212 11.35 39.89 4.06
CA TYR A 212 12.65 39.80 4.71
C TYR A 212 13.49 41.07 4.53
N ALA A 213 13.43 41.73 3.38
CA ALA A 213 14.08 43.02 3.17
C ALA A 213 13.51 44.09 4.11
N LEU A 214 12.19 44.17 4.25
CA LEU A 214 11.53 45.07 5.20
C LEU A 214 11.96 44.75 6.64
N LYS A 215 12.00 43.46 7.00
CA LYS A 215 12.44 43.00 8.32
C LYS A 215 13.88 43.43 8.63
N ALA A 216 14.78 43.28 7.67
CA ALA A 216 16.17 43.69 7.78
C ALA A 216 16.31 45.22 7.88
N PHE A 217 15.56 45.97 7.07
CA PHE A 217 15.53 47.43 7.09
C PHE A 217 15.07 47.97 8.44
N LEU A 218 13.95 47.46 8.97
CA LEU A 218 13.42 47.86 10.29
C LEU A 218 14.42 47.52 11.41
N GLY A 219 15.08 46.36 11.33
CA GLY A 219 16.15 45.99 12.26
C GLY A 219 17.33 46.96 12.23
N ALA A 220 17.79 47.35 11.03
CA ALA A 220 18.88 48.31 10.86
C ALA A 220 18.50 49.72 11.38
N LEU A 221 17.26 50.15 11.16
CA LEU A 221 16.74 51.42 11.65
C LEU A 221 16.74 51.47 13.19
N VAL A 222 16.29 50.39 13.84
CA VAL A 222 16.38 50.26 15.31
C VAL A 222 17.84 50.33 15.78
N GLN A 223 18.76 49.67 15.07
CA GLN A 223 20.19 49.72 15.41
C GLN A 223 20.74 51.14 15.44
N LEU A 224 20.42 51.91 14.40
CA LEU A 224 20.82 53.30 14.28
C LEU A 224 20.30 54.11 15.46
N ILE A 225 19.02 53.96 15.82
CA ILE A 225 18.43 54.72 16.93
C ILE A 225 19.07 54.33 18.27
N ILE A 226 19.38 53.05 18.50
CA ILE A 226 20.08 52.63 19.72
C ILE A 226 21.47 53.28 19.80
N TYR A 227 22.23 53.36 18.70
CA TYR A 227 23.52 54.05 18.70
C TYR A 227 23.38 55.55 19.03
N VAL A 228 22.36 56.21 18.50
CA VAL A 228 22.06 57.61 18.84
C VAL A 228 21.74 57.73 20.34
N LEU A 229 20.91 56.84 20.90
CA LEU A 229 20.56 56.84 22.32
C LEU A 229 21.78 56.63 23.22
N ILE A 230 22.69 55.72 22.88
CA ILE A 230 23.94 55.50 23.64
C ILE A 230 24.79 56.77 23.64
N SER A 231 24.92 57.45 22.49
CA SER A 231 25.68 58.71 22.41
C SER A 231 25.05 59.82 23.25
N ALA A 232 23.71 59.91 23.29
CA ALA A 232 22.99 60.88 24.09
C ALA A 232 23.21 60.66 25.60
N VAL A 233 23.26 59.40 26.06
CA VAL A 233 23.56 59.06 27.46
C VAL A 233 24.94 59.57 27.86
N ALA A 234 25.96 59.40 27.02
CA ALA A 234 27.32 59.87 27.31
C ALA A 234 27.38 61.40 27.48
N VAL A 235 26.63 62.14 26.64
CA VAL A 235 26.52 63.61 26.75
C VAL A 235 25.79 64.01 28.04
N ILE A 236 24.68 63.34 28.36
CA ILE A 236 23.90 63.63 29.58
C ILE A 236 24.74 63.38 30.84
N ILE A 237 25.49 62.27 30.90
CA ILE A 237 26.40 61.97 32.02
C ILE A 237 27.44 63.10 32.17
N SER A 238 27.99 63.58 31.06
CA SER A 238 28.97 64.67 31.08
C SER A 238 28.37 65.98 31.62
N LEU A 239 27.10 66.27 31.30
CA LEU A 239 26.38 67.46 31.80
C LEU A 239 26.01 67.37 33.29
N TRP A 240 25.92 66.17 33.87
CA TRP A 240 25.70 66.00 35.32
C TRP A 240 26.95 66.31 36.15
N LEU A 241 28.17 66.21 35.57
CA LEU A 241 29.44 66.45 36.26
C LEU A 241 29.68 67.92 36.60
N ILE A 242 29.06 68.86 35.88
CA ILE A 242 29.28 70.30 36.04
C ILE A 242 28.01 70.94 36.65
N PRO A 243 28.06 71.55 37.85
CA PRO A 243 26.87 72.07 38.53
C PRO A 243 26.07 73.11 37.74
N VAL A 244 26.73 73.93 36.91
CA VAL A 244 26.05 74.97 36.09
C VAL A 244 25.17 74.38 34.98
N THR A 245 25.44 73.14 34.54
CA THR A 245 24.72 72.50 33.42
C THR A 245 23.57 71.59 33.88
N TRP A 246 23.27 71.52 35.17
CA TRP A 246 22.21 70.67 35.71
C TRP A 246 20.81 70.94 35.12
N PRO A 247 20.37 72.19 34.87
CA PRO A 247 19.08 72.41 34.22
C PRO A 247 18.99 71.72 32.85
N MET A 248 20.06 71.80 32.04
CA MET A 248 20.13 71.12 30.73
C MET A 248 20.17 69.59 30.87
N ALA A 249 20.89 69.07 31.88
CA ALA A 249 20.96 67.64 32.15
C ALA A 249 19.59 67.05 32.54
N ILE A 250 18.78 67.79 33.32
CA ILE A 250 17.41 67.42 33.68
C ILE A 250 16.54 67.34 32.42
N THR A 251 16.59 68.37 31.56
CA THR A 251 15.80 68.38 30.32
C THR A 251 16.22 67.25 29.37
N GLY A 252 17.53 67.03 29.21
CA GLY A 252 18.06 65.95 28.39
C GLY A 252 17.66 64.56 28.89
N THR A 253 17.66 64.36 30.21
CA THR A 253 17.24 63.10 30.85
C THR A 253 15.75 62.85 30.61
N ALA A 254 14.90 63.88 30.71
CA ALA A 254 13.47 63.76 30.45
C ALA A 254 13.18 63.37 28.99
N ILE A 255 13.83 64.03 28.02
CA ILE A 255 13.69 63.73 26.59
C ILE A 255 14.19 62.31 26.28
N PHE A 256 15.37 61.95 26.79
CA PHE A 256 15.92 60.60 26.63
C PHE A 256 14.96 59.53 27.16
N SER A 257 14.36 59.76 28.33
CA SER A 257 13.43 58.81 28.95
C SER A 257 12.17 58.64 28.10
N ALA A 258 11.58 59.74 27.61
CA ALA A 258 10.42 59.71 26.74
C ALA A 258 10.69 58.91 25.45
N VAL A 259 11.80 59.20 24.76
CA VAL A 259 12.18 58.51 23.52
C VAL A 259 12.47 57.03 23.77
N SER A 260 13.12 56.69 24.89
CA SER A 260 13.44 55.31 25.26
C SER A 260 12.19 54.47 25.55
N ILE A 261 11.17 55.06 26.18
CA ILE A 261 9.88 54.39 26.44
C ILE A 261 9.15 54.11 25.12
N THR A 262 9.05 55.10 24.23
CA THR A 262 8.44 54.92 22.91
C THR A 262 9.18 53.86 22.09
N MET A 263 10.52 53.85 22.15
CA MET A 263 11.34 52.83 21.50
C MET A 263 11.11 51.42 22.08
N ALA A 264 10.94 51.30 23.40
CA ALA A 264 10.65 50.02 24.03
C ALA A 264 9.31 49.44 23.55
N ILE A 265 8.28 50.27 23.44
CA ILE A 265 6.97 49.87 22.88
C ILE A 265 7.12 49.44 21.41
N PHE A 266 7.87 50.22 20.62
CA PHE A 266 8.15 49.88 19.22
C PHE A 266 8.91 48.56 19.06
N LEU A 267 9.86 48.27 19.96
CA LEU A 267 10.61 47.01 19.97
C LEU A 267 9.74 45.81 20.37
N VAL A 268 8.81 45.98 21.30
CA VAL A 268 7.80 44.95 21.61
C VAL A 268 6.94 44.66 20.38
N PHE A 269 6.49 45.69 19.67
CA PHE A 269 5.76 45.51 18.41
C PHE A 269 6.60 44.76 17.36
N LEU A 270 7.87 45.13 17.14
CA LEU A 270 8.74 44.44 16.18
C LEU A 270 9.04 42.98 16.56
N THR A 271 9.15 42.69 17.85
CA THR A 271 9.45 41.33 18.33
C THR A 271 8.23 40.43 18.35
N GLN A 272 7.07 40.93 18.80
CA GLN A 272 5.83 40.14 18.89
C GLN A 272 5.07 40.07 17.56
N VAL A 273 4.96 41.18 16.83
CA VAL A 273 4.17 41.22 15.58
C VAL A 273 5.01 40.79 14.39
N LEU A 274 6.27 41.23 14.30
CA LEU A 274 7.15 40.96 13.16
C LEU A 274 8.20 39.86 13.40
N ASN A 275 8.20 39.23 14.58
CA ASN A 275 9.11 38.13 14.94
C ASN A 275 10.59 38.42 14.61
N ILE A 276 11.03 39.67 14.75
CA ILE A 276 12.42 40.05 14.55
C ILE A 276 13.21 39.60 15.78
N ARG A 277 14.12 38.63 15.61
CA ARG A 277 15.01 38.20 16.70
C ARG A 277 16.04 39.30 16.96
N THR A 278 15.75 40.14 17.93
CA THR A 278 16.61 41.26 18.34
C THR A 278 17.75 40.83 19.28
N SER A 279 18.27 39.62 19.13
CA SER A 279 19.21 38.99 20.07
C SER A 279 20.52 39.76 20.37
N GLY A 280 20.88 40.77 19.56
CA GLY A 280 21.99 41.71 19.82
C GLY A 280 21.59 43.09 20.37
N PHE A 281 20.30 43.43 20.41
CA PHE A 281 19.79 44.75 20.78
C PHE A 281 19.41 44.77 22.26
N LYS A 282 20.40 44.81 23.14
CA LYS A 282 20.16 45.08 24.55
C LYS A 282 19.93 46.59 24.71
N ILE A 283 18.67 46.99 24.79
CA ILE A 283 18.33 48.27 25.45
C ILE A 283 19.00 48.21 26.83
N PRO A 284 19.76 49.23 27.27
CA PRO A 284 20.24 49.30 28.63
C PRO A 284 19.05 49.06 29.57
N LYS A 285 19.08 47.96 30.32
CA LYS A 285 18.00 47.66 31.25
C LYS A 285 17.92 48.82 32.25
N VAL A 286 16.77 49.49 32.29
CA VAL A 286 16.35 50.14 33.54
C VAL A 286 16.42 49.06 34.62
N PRO A 287 17.05 49.28 35.78
CA PRO A 287 17.18 48.26 36.80
C PRO A 287 15.79 47.82 37.25
N SER A 288 15.32 46.67 36.75
CA SER A 288 14.04 46.09 37.17
C SER A 288 14.26 45.27 38.42
N ARG A 289 13.42 45.50 39.44
CA ARG A 289 13.42 44.75 40.68
C ARG A 289 13.16 43.26 40.39
N PRO A 290 13.77 42.34 41.15
CA PRO A 290 13.51 40.89 41.05
C PRO A 290 12.01 40.58 41.25
N LYS A 291 11.50 39.54 40.56
CA LYS A 291 10.16 38.98 40.77
C LYS A 291 10.01 38.67 42.27
N ILE A 292 9.03 39.31 42.92
CA ILE A 292 8.84 39.26 44.37
C ILE A 292 8.30 37.87 44.74
N SER A 293 9.01 37.20 45.65
CA SER A 293 8.67 35.87 46.17
C SER A 293 7.36 35.90 46.95
N ALA A 294 6.34 35.18 46.48
CA ALA A 294 5.00 35.17 47.06
C ALA A 294 4.79 33.98 48.03
N CYS A 295 5.26 34.03 49.29
CA CYS A 295 5.19 32.89 50.25
C CYS A 295 5.01 33.26 51.74
N PHE A 296 4.90 32.24 52.60
CA PHE A 296 4.59 32.31 54.03
C PHE A 296 5.81 32.12 54.95
N ASP A 297 5.71 32.61 56.18
CA ASP A 297 6.70 32.37 57.24
C ASP A 297 6.77 30.89 57.63
N LYS A 298 7.97 30.43 58.02
CA LYS A 298 8.24 29.03 58.43
C LYS A 298 7.35 28.52 59.57
N ASN A 299 6.87 29.42 60.46
CA ASN A 299 6.04 29.07 61.61
C ASN A 299 4.53 29.19 61.33
N THR A 300 4.13 29.47 60.09
CA THR A 300 2.72 29.51 59.72
C THR A 300 2.06 28.17 60.04
N MET A 301 1.03 28.21 60.88
CA MET A 301 0.35 27.02 61.39
C MET A 301 -0.76 26.61 60.42
N MET A 302 -0.64 25.41 59.86
CA MET A 302 -1.56 24.82 58.89
C MET A 302 -2.41 23.77 59.60
N LYS A 303 -3.71 23.76 59.29
CA LYS A 303 -4.65 22.76 59.82
C LYS A 303 -4.65 21.53 58.90
N MET A 304 -4.32 20.37 59.46
CA MET A 304 -4.26 19.09 58.75
C MET A 304 -5.65 18.42 58.70
N ALA A 305 -5.84 17.44 57.82
CA ALA A 305 -7.12 16.72 57.68
C ALA A 305 -7.61 16.05 58.98
N ASP A 306 -6.67 15.54 59.80
CA ASP A 306 -6.93 14.97 61.13
C ASP A 306 -7.21 16.05 62.22
N ARG A 307 -7.30 17.32 61.83
CA ARG A 307 -7.51 18.51 62.65
C ARG A 307 -6.33 18.89 63.56
N THR A 308 -5.19 18.23 63.43
CA THR A 308 -3.95 18.67 64.08
C THR A 308 -3.40 19.93 63.40
N MET A 309 -2.54 20.66 64.12
CA MET A 309 -1.85 21.84 63.59
C MET A 309 -0.39 21.49 63.32
N LYS A 310 0.10 21.86 62.14
CA LYS A 310 1.48 21.61 61.72
C LYS A 310 2.09 22.87 61.11
N LYS A 311 3.36 23.15 61.38
CA LYS A 311 4.03 24.29 60.74
C LYS A 311 4.23 24.02 59.26
N ILE A 312 4.10 25.04 58.41
CA ILE A 312 4.34 24.92 56.97
C ILE A 312 5.75 24.42 56.64
N SER A 313 6.73 24.73 57.51
CA SER A 313 8.10 24.22 57.38
C SER A 313 8.23 22.72 57.65
N GLU A 314 7.33 22.12 58.43
CA GLU A 314 7.33 20.70 58.83
C GLU A 314 6.48 19.81 57.91
N ILE A 315 5.61 20.43 57.11
CA ILE A 315 4.76 19.76 56.12
C ILE A 315 5.60 19.00 55.08
N LYS A 316 5.10 17.85 54.63
CA LYS A 316 5.70 17.05 53.56
C LYS A 316 4.74 16.97 52.37
N VAL A 317 5.28 16.80 51.17
CA VAL A 317 4.47 16.47 49.99
C VAL A 317 3.72 15.15 50.25
N GLY A 318 2.45 15.10 49.84
CA GLY A 318 1.52 14.01 50.15
C GLY A 318 0.76 14.15 51.48
N ASP A 319 1.11 15.10 52.35
CA ASP A 319 0.26 15.42 53.51
C ASP A 319 -1.08 16.02 53.03
N GLU A 320 -2.16 15.81 53.79
CA GLU A 320 -3.51 16.31 53.47
C GLU A 320 -3.90 17.48 54.39
N LEU A 321 -4.29 18.60 53.79
CA LEU A 321 -4.78 19.78 54.49
C LEU A 321 -6.28 19.69 54.75
N TRP A 322 -6.71 20.32 55.84
CA TRP A 322 -8.14 20.48 56.12
C TRP A 322 -8.81 21.32 55.03
N SER A 323 -9.92 20.83 54.51
CA SER A 323 -10.74 21.48 53.47
C SER A 323 -12.20 21.58 53.92
N LEU A 324 -12.91 22.54 53.36
CA LEU A 324 -14.36 22.68 53.51
C LEU A 324 -15.05 21.85 52.40
N GLY A 325 -15.71 20.75 52.79
CA GLY A 325 -16.38 19.83 51.87
C GLY A 325 -15.74 18.45 51.81
N ASP A 326 -16.19 17.61 50.88
CA ASP A 326 -15.73 16.21 50.73
C ASP A 326 -14.45 16.06 49.88
N ASN A 327 -13.86 17.17 49.41
CA ASN A 327 -12.69 17.16 48.55
C ASN A 327 -11.39 17.07 49.36
N GLN A 328 -10.56 16.07 49.03
CA GLN A 328 -9.21 15.91 49.59
C GLN A 328 -8.26 17.00 49.07
N ASN A 329 -7.66 17.77 49.98
CA ASN A 329 -6.70 18.82 49.64
C ASN A 329 -5.26 18.34 49.90
N ILE A 330 -4.71 17.60 48.96
CA ILE A 330 -3.39 16.96 49.06
C ILE A 330 -2.32 17.95 48.62
N ILE A 331 -1.21 17.98 49.34
CA ILE A 331 -0.07 18.83 49.01
C ILE A 331 0.76 18.17 47.92
N THR A 332 0.77 18.76 46.73
CA THR A 332 1.43 18.22 45.53
C THR A 332 2.85 18.73 45.40
N ALA A 333 3.14 19.96 45.85
CA ALA A 333 4.51 20.47 45.91
C ALA A 333 4.75 21.34 47.15
N LYS A 334 6.01 21.37 47.58
CA LYS A 334 6.52 22.25 48.64
C LYS A 334 7.67 23.07 48.09
N ILE A 335 7.50 24.38 48.13
CA ILE A 335 8.44 25.36 47.59
C ILE A 335 9.11 26.10 48.74
N ARG A 336 10.45 26.19 48.71
CA ARG A 336 11.25 26.98 49.63
C ARG A 336 11.94 28.08 48.86
N LEU A 337 11.77 29.33 49.26
CA LEU A 337 12.34 30.49 48.56
C LEU A 337 13.24 31.31 49.47
N SER A 338 14.23 31.97 48.88
CA SER A 338 14.99 33.01 49.56
C SER A 338 14.12 34.26 49.78
N THR A 339 14.16 34.80 51.00
CA THR A 339 13.40 35.99 51.41
C THR A 339 14.01 37.30 50.94
N ALA A 340 15.15 37.26 50.23
CA ALA A 340 15.88 38.43 49.73
C ALA A 340 15.07 39.33 48.76
N TYR A 341 13.84 38.94 48.41
CA TYR A 341 13.09 39.52 47.30
C TYR A 341 11.68 40.01 47.64
N GLY A 342 11.23 40.04 48.91
CA GLY A 342 9.87 40.50 49.23
C GLY A 342 9.66 41.06 50.64
N LYS A 343 8.74 42.04 50.76
CA LYS A 343 8.26 42.56 52.04
C LYS A 343 7.21 41.63 52.63
N MET A 344 7.31 41.32 53.91
CA MET A 344 6.35 40.50 54.64
C MET A 344 5.29 41.37 55.31
N TYR A 345 4.10 40.81 55.45
CA TYR A 345 2.92 41.42 56.07
C TYR A 345 2.33 40.44 57.08
N LYS A 346 1.72 40.97 58.13
CA LYS A 346 0.93 40.23 59.10
C LYS A 346 -0.55 40.44 58.78
N LEU A 347 -1.26 39.36 58.50
CA LEU A 347 -2.70 39.32 58.24
C LEU A 347 -3.34 38.35 59.24
N GLY A 348 -4.04 38.89 60.24
CA GLY A 348 -4.39 38.14 61.45
C GLY A 348 -3.14 37.59 62.14
N ASP A 349 -3.06 36.27 62.30
CA ASP A 349 -1.88 35.58 62.85
C ASP A 349 -0.93 35.03 61.78
N VAL A 350 -1.21 35.29 60.50
CA VAL A 350 -0.41 34.78 59.37
C VAL A 350 0.64 35.81 58.98
N VAL A 351 1.90 35.39 58.89
CA VAL A 351 2.99 36.20 58.32
C VAL A 351 3.26 35.70 56.91
N VAL A 352 3.01 36.56 55.92
CA VAL A 352 2.99 36.22 54.50
C VAL A 352 3.51 37.39 53.65
N SER A 353 4.15 37.09 52.53
CA SER A 353 4.65 38.11 51.61
C SER A 353 3.52 38.97 51.03
N GLY A 354 3.77 40.25 50.84
CA GLY A 354 2.76 41.18 50.34
C GLY A 354 2.23 40.89 48.93
N SER A 355 2.98 40.13 48.13
CA SER A 355 2.61 39.73 46.77
C SER A 355 1.84 38.42 46.67
N HIS A 356 1.58 37.73 47.79
CA HIS A 356 0.77 36.51 47.78
C HIS A 356 -0.72 36.86 47.70
N ARG A 357 -1.54 36.02 47.07
CA ARG A 357 -2.98 36.27 46.92
C ARG A 357 -3.79 35.72 48.09
N VAL A 358 -4.76 36.51 48.52
CA VAL A 358 -5.74 36.18 49.55
C VAL A 358 -7.13 36.57 49.05
N ARG A 359 -8.15 35.79 49.42
CA ARG A 359 -9.55 36.07 49.06
C ARG A 359 -10.16 37.07 50.05
N ASN A 360 -10.67 38.17 49.54
CA ASN A 360 -11.43 39.17 50.31
C ASN A 360 -12.70 39.56 49.54
N ASP A 361 -13.86 39.52 50.21
CA ASP A 361 -15.18 39.83 49.61
C ASP A 361 -15.45 39.11 48.28
N GLY A 362 -15.02 37.85 48.18
CA GLY A 362 -15.19 37.03 46.99
C GLY A 362 -14.14 37.23 45.89
N MET A 363 -13.28 38.25 45.99
CA MET A 363 -12.23 38.56 45.00
C MET A 363 -10.82 38.17 45.49
N TRP A 364 -9.95 37.81 44.55
CA TRP A 364 -8.53 37.59 44.82
C TRP A 364 -7.76 38.91 44.80
N ILE A 365 -7.16 39.27 45.94
CA ILE A 365 -6.32 40.48 46.08
C ILE A 365 -4.95 40.10 46.61
N PHE A 366 -3.95 40.94 46.38
CA PHE A 366 -2.64 40.80 47.01
C PHE A 366 -2.72 41.15 48.50
N VAL A 367 -1.99 40.42 49.35
CA VAL A 367 -1.96 40.65 50.79
C VAL A 367 -1.64 42.11 51.12
N ASN A 368 -0.69 42.75 50.43
CA ASN A 368 -0.34 44.15 50.69
C ASN A 368 -1.48 45.16 50.43
N LYS A 369 -2.55 44.74 49.75
CA LYS A 369 -3.76 45.52 49.50
C LYS A 369 -4.92 45.12 50.42
N HIS A 370 -4.77 44.07 51.22
CA HIS A 370 -5.82 43.65 52.14
C HIS A 370 -5.97 44.67 53.29
N PRO A 371 -7.20 45.08 53.65
CA PRO A 371 -7.43 46.13 54.66
C PRO A 371 -6.80 45.82 56.03
N ASP A 372 -6.85 44.54 56.44
CA ASP A 372 -6.27 44.09 57.71
C ASP A 372 -4.76 43.82 57.69
N ALA A 373 -4.10 43.90 56.53
CA ALA A 373 -2.69 43.54 56.42
C ALA A 373 -1.77 44.66 56.91
N LYS A 374 -0.87 44.32 57.83
CA LYS A 374 0.12 45.27 58.40
C LYS A 374 1.53 44.89 57.97
N PRO A 375 2.37 45.82 57.49
CA PRO A 375 3.75 45.51 57.11
C PRO A 375 4.56 45.04 58.32
N VAL A 376 5.44 44.05 58.12
CA VAL A 376 6.40 43.60 59.12
C VAL A 376 7.73 44.27 58.83
N GLU A 377 8.17 45.21 59.68
CA GLU A 377 9.35 46.03 59.40
C GLU A 377 10.68 45.26 59.50
N ASN A 378 10.79 44.31 60.45
CA ASN A 378 12.03 43.61 60.77
C ASN A 378 11.89 42.08 60.61
N TYR A 379 11.51 41.63 59.42
CA TYR A 379 11.49 40.20 59.12
C TYR A 379 12.90 39.70 58.77
N SER A 380 13.49 38.85 59.62
CA SER A 380 14.89 38.42 59.52
C SER A 380 15.08 36.98 59.04
N GLU A 381 14.01 36.24 58.78
CA GLU A 381 14.12 34.85 58.35
C GLU A 381 14.64 34.78 56.91
N PRO A 382 15.63 33.91 56.60
CA PRO A 382 16.25 33.84 55.27
C PRO A 382 15.42 33.02 54.26
N THR A 383 14.37 32.32 54.72
CA THR A 383 13.60 31.38 53.89
C THR A 383 12.11 31.47 54.21
N ILE A 384 11.30 31.52 53.15
CA ILE A 384 9.83 31.45 53.18
C ILE A 384 9.35 30.22 52.41
N TYR A 385 8.13 29.80 52.71
CA TYR A 385 7.57 28.50 52.30
C TYR A 385 6.25 28.70 51.57
N CYS A 386 6.06 27.95 50.49
CA CYS A 386 4.83 27.85 49.74
C CYS A 386 4.47 26.39 49.48
N LEU A 387 3.22 26.17 49.10
CA LEU A 387 2.68 24.87 48.76
C LEU A 387 1.93 24.97 47.43
N ASN A 388 1.95 23.90 46.66
CA ASN A 388 0.92 23.60 45.67
C ASN A 388 0.01 22.51 46.22
N THR A 389 -1.28 22.62 45.93
CA THR A 389 -2.28 21.66 46.42
C THR A 389 -3.25 21.24 45.33
N THR A 390 -3.95 20.12 45.53
CA THR A 390 -4.97 19.63 44.59
C THR A 390 -6.13 20.61 44.45
N CYS A 391 -6.52 21.32 45.51
CA CYS A 391 -7.61 22.29 45.46
C CYS A 391 -7.18 23.68 44.93
N LYS A 392 -5.89 23.96 44.74
CA LYS A 392 -5.33 25.27 44.34
C LYS A 392 -5.56 26.43 45.33
N GLU A 393 -6.16 26.12 46.48
CA GLU A 393 -6.38 27.04 47.59
C GLU A 393 -6.38 26.30 48.92
N PHE A 394 -6.10 27.02 50.00
CA PHE A 394 -6.16 26.50 51.36
C PHE A 394 -6.45 27.60 52.38
N THR A 395 -6.95 27.20 53.54
CA THR A 395 -7.38 28.12 54.61
C THR A 395 -6.35 28.16 55.73
N ILE A 396 -5.96 29.37 56.16
CA ILE A 396 -5.15 29.60 57.35
C ILE A 396 -5.87 30.60 58.25
N GLY A 397 -6.25 30.15 59.44
CA GLY A 397 -7.12 30.94 60.31
C GLY A 397 -8.47 31.21 59.65
N ASN A 398 -8.83 32.47 59.47
CA ASN A 398 -10.07 32.91 58.84
C ASN A 398 -9.89 33.32 57.36
N TYR A 399 -8.68 33.17 56.81
CA TYR A 399 -8.34 33.66 55.48
C TYR A 399 -8.11 32.49 54.52
N VAL A 400 -8.58 32.65 53.28
CA VAL A 400 -8.35 31.70 52.19
C VAL A 400 -7.28 32.25 51.27
N PHE A 401 -6.21 31.49 51.09
CA PHE A 401 -5.07 31.83 50.24
C PHE A 401 -5.03 30.92 49.02
N SER A 402 -4.49 31.42 47.92
CA SER A 402 -4.19 30.57 46.76
C SER A 402 -2.92 29.78 47.02
N ASP A 403 -2.72 28.71 46.26
CA ASP A 403 -1.44 28.02 46.23
C ASP A 403 -0.40 28.79 45.39
N TRP A 404 0.79 28.20 45.18
CA TRP A 404 1.90 28.87 44.49
C TRP A 404 1.62 29.17 43.01
N ASP A 405 0.88 28.30 42.32
CA ASP A 405 0.53 28.49 40.92
C ASP A 405 -0.44 29.67 40.71
N GLU A 406 -1.13 30.12 41.77
CA GLU A 406 -2.13 31.19 41.76
C GLU A 406 -3.22 30.98 40.68
N ILE A 407 -3.70 29.74 40.51
CA ILE A 407 -4.71 29.41 39.50
C ILE A 407 -6.10 29.86 39.97
N THR A 408 -6.59 30.93 39.34
CA THR A 408 -7.92 31.49 39.53
C THR A 408 -8.87 31.03 38.43
N GLU A 409 -10.18 31.20 38.63
CA GLU A 409 -11.18 30.89 37.58
C GLU A 409 -10.92 31.69 36.28
N GLU A 410 -10.39 32.91 36.40
CA GLU A 410 -10.09 33.78 35.27
C GLU A 410 -8.94 33.23 34.42
N ASN A 411 -7.85 32.77 35.06
CA ASN A 411 -6.66 32.28 34.36
C ASN A 411 -6.75 30.79 33.99
N TYR A 412 -7.64 30.04 34.64
CA TYR A 412 -7.91 28.64 34.33
C TYR A 412 -8.30 28.43 32.87
N ASN A 413 -9.19 29.27 32.34
CA ASN A 413 -9.65 29.17 30.95
C ASN A 413 -8.51 29.33 29.94
N ILE A 414 -7.54 30.21 30.24
CA ILE A 414 -6.36 30.43 29.40
C ILE A 414 -5.47 29.18 29.40
N ILE A 415 -5.21 28.62 30.59
CA ILE A 415 -4.42 27.40 30.76
C ILE A 415 -5.08 26.22 30.03
N ASN A 416 -6.39 26.01 30.25
CA ASN A 416 -7.15 24.93 29.62
C ASN A 416 -7.13 25.03 28.09
N ASN A 417 -7.31 26.23 27.53
CA ASN A 417 -7.24 26.45 26.08
C ASN A 417 -5.83 26.19 25.51
N TYR A 418 -4.79 26.68 26.19
CA TYR A 418 -3.40 26.42 25.79
C TYR A 418 -3.09 24.92 25.75
N LEU A 419 -3.56 24.16 26.75
CA LEU A 419 -3.35 22.73 26.83
C LEU A 419 -4.12 21.97 25.75
N LYS A 420 -5.36 22.36 25.43
CA LYS A 420 -6.14 21.75 24.33
C LYS A 420 -5.48 21.92 22.97
N LEU A 421 -4.88 23.09 22.71
CA LEU A 421 -4.25 23.39 21.42
C LEU A 421 -2.91 22.66 21.23
N ASN A 422 -2.21 22.35 22.32
CA ASN A 422 -0.82 21.87 22.27
C ASN A 422 -0.62 20.41 22.72
N ASN A 423 -1.65 19.74 23.26
CA ASN A 423 -1.58 18.32 23.63
C ASN A 423 -2.62 17.49 22.87
N SER A 424 -2.16 16.65 21.95
CA SER A 424 -3.02 15.75 21.16
C SER A 424 -3.79 14.71 22.01
N GLN A 425 -3.35 14.46 23.25
CA GLN A 425 -4.04 13.56 24.18
C GLN A 425 -5.23 14.21 24.91
N ASN A 426 -5.33 15.54 24.90
CA ASN A 426 -6.38 16.30 25.59
C ASN A 426 -7.37 16.96 24.62
N GLU A 427 -7.39 16.56 23.34
CA GLU A 427 -8.34 17.07 22.36
C GLU A 427 -9.78 16.79 22.81
N GLY A 428 -10.52 17.86 23.14
CA GLY A 428 -11.97 17.81 23.36
C GLY A 428 -12.45 17.55 24.78
N LYS A 429 -11.58 17.45 25.80
CA LYS A 429 -12.00 17.36 27.21
C LYS A 429 -11.56 18.58 28.00
N ASP A 430 -12.47 19.17 28.76
CA ASP A 430 -12.10 20.12 29.81
C ASP A 430 -11.37 19.36 30.90
N LEU A 431 -10.18 19.85 31.26
CA LEU A 431 -9.49 19.34 32.44
C LEU A 431 -10.29 19.75 33.69
N ASP A 432 -10.14 18.99 34.77
CA ASP A 432 -10.56 19.48 36.07
C ASP A 432 -9.45 20.41 36.60
N LYS A 433 -9.81 21.49 37.30
CA LYS A 433 -8.85 22.35 38.00
C LYS A 433 -7.98 21.54 38.95
N THR A 434 -8.55 20.50 39.53
CA THR A 434 -7.85 19.57 40.41
C THR A 434 -6.83 18.71 39.69
N ASP A 435 -6.89 18.55 38.36
CA ASP A 435 -5.96 17.73 37.58
C ASP A 435 -4.76 18.51 37.02
N ILE A 436 -4.78 19.85 37.12
CA ILE A 436 -3.74 20.72 36.56
C ILE A 436 -2.34 20.35 37.07
N HIS A 437 -2.22 20.04 38.36
CA HIS A 437 -0.96 19.66 38.98
C HIS A 437 -0.30 18.45 38.29
N LYS A 438 -1.08 17.51 37.73
CA LYS A 438 -0.54 16.34 37.01
C LYS A 438 0.26 16.71 35.76
N LEU A 439 0.02 17.89 35.20
CA LEU A 439 0.67 18.37 33.97
C LEU A 439 1.83 19.33 34.25
N PHE A 440 1.71 20.15 35.29
CA PHE A 440 2.70 21.19 35.60
C PHE A 440 3.71 20.80 36.68
N ASP A 441 3.35 19.89 37.60
CA ASP A 441 4.27 19.40 38.65
C ASP A 441 5.21 18.34 38.08
N MET A 442 6.05 18.73 37.11
CA MET A 442 7.13 17.92 36.58
C MET A 442 8.42 18.17 37.35
N GLY A 443 9.20 17.12 37.59
CA GLY A 443 10.44 17.20 38.34
C GLY A 443 11.43 16.11 37.97
N PHE A 444 12.59 16.17 38.60
CA PHE A 444 13.70 15.25 38.39
C PHE A 444 13.87 14.30 39.57
N ASP A 445 14.43 13.12 39.28
CA ASP A 445 14.81 12.15 40.30
C ASP A 445 15.87 12.72 41.26
N GLU A 446 15.85 12.29 42.52
CA GLU A 446 16.73 12.78 43.58
C GLU A 446 18.23 12.66 43.29
N TYR A 447 18.62 11.70 42.44
CA TYR A 447 20.02 11.46 42.03
C TYR A 447 20.41 12.22 40.76
N THR A 448 19.54 13.07 40.22
CA THR A 448 19.84 13.89 39.06
C THR A 448 21.00 14.83 39.37
N TYR A 449 22.07 14.80 38.57
CA TYR A 449 23.30 15.54 38.83
C TYR A 449 23.33 16.89 38.12
N LEU A 450 23.70 17.93 38.87
CA LEU A 450 23.84 19.31 38.41
C LEU A 450 25.28 19.79 38.61
N HIS A 451 25.75 20.61 37.65
CA HIS A 451 27.07 21.24 37.73
C HIS A 451 26.94 22.61 38.39
N LEU A 452 27.70 22.83 39.47
CA LEU A 452 27.87 24.11 40.13
C LEU A 452 29.04 24.90 39.51
N LYS A 453 29.03 26.23 39.68
CA LYS A 453 30.03 27.15 39.10
C LYS A 453 31.47 26.84 39.53
N ASP A 454 31.66 26.30 40.73
CA ASP A 454 32.92 25.89 41.33
C ASP A 454 33.38 24.47 40.92
N ARG A 455 32.88 23.96 39.78
CA ARG A 455 33.19 22.63 39.20
C ARG A 455 32.77 21.43 40.06
N LYS A 456 32.01 21.65 41.13
CA LYS A 456 31.39 20.58 41.91
C LYS A 456 30.16 20.03 41.18
N ILE A 457 29.97 18.73 41.30
CA ILE A 457 28.75 18.06 40.86
C ILE A 457 27.95 17.77 42.12
N ALA A 458 26.70 18.23 42.17
CA ALA A 458 25.77 17.98 43.26
C ALA A 458 24.53 17.27 42.74
N LYS A 459 23.96 16.37 43.55
CA LYS A 459 22.61 15.85 43.30
C LYS A 459 21.62 17.01 43.43
N ILE A 460 20.54 17.01 42.66
CA ILE A 460 19.51 18.05 42.70
C ILE A 460 18.89 18.19 44.09
N SER A 461 18.72 17.06 44.78
CA SER A 461 18.26 16.99 46.18
C SER A 461 19.22 17.66 47.18
N CYS A 462 20.49 17.84 46.82
CA CYS A 462 21.54 18.42 47.66
C CYS A 462 21.81 19.91 47.35
N VAL A 463 21.16 20.48 46.33
CA VAL A 463 21.29 21.91 45.98
C VAL A 463 20.69 22.78 47.07
N LYS A 464 21.36 23.89 47.38
CA LYS A 464 20.96 24.83 48.43
C LYS A 464 20.50 26.16 47.84
N LEU A 465 19.66 26.87 48.60
CA LEU A 465 19.28 28.24 48.28
C LEU A 465 20.54 29.12 48.23
N GLY A 466 20.69 29.87 47.14
CA GLY A 466 21.85 30.73 46.89
C GLY A 466 22.98 30.09 46.08
N ASP A 467 22.93 28.78 45.82
CA ASP A 467 23.92 28.11 44.97
C ASP A 467 23.91 28.71 43.55
N ILE A 468 25.09 28.73 42.92
CA ILE A 468 25.27 29.22 41.55
C ILE A 468 25.63 28.05 40.65
N LEU A 469 24.79 27.79 39.66
CA LEU A 469 24.97 26.73 38.67
C LEU A 469 26.08 27.09 37.67
N LYS A 470 26.55 26.09 36.91
CA LYS A 470 27.70 26.19 35.99
C LYS A 470 27.68 27.41 35.07
N ASN A 471 26.51 27.79 34.55
CA ASN A 471 26.35 28.88 33.60
C ASN A 471 25.94 30.20 34.27
N GLY A 472 26.10 30.29 35.60
CA GLY A 472 25.91 31.49 36.39
C GLY A 472 24.47 31.78 36.79
N GLU A 473 23.58 30.78 36.72
CA GLU A 473 22.21 30.87 37.24
C GLU A 473 22.23 30.73 38.76
N LYS A 474 21.58 31.66 39.47
CA LYS A 474 21.47 31.64 40.92
C LYS A 474 20.16 30.95 41.32
N VAL A 475 20.27 29.91 42.14
CA VAL A 475 19.11 29.19 42.69
C VAL A 475 18.49 30.04 43.80
N TYR A 476 17.27 30.52 43.59
CA TYR A 476 16.53 31.27 44.61
C TYR A 476 15.36 30.49 45.20
N GLY A 477 15.00 29.35 44.61
CA GLY A 477 13.97 28.47 45.11
C GLY A 477 14.26 27.00 44.88
N LEU A 478 13.82 26.17 45.83
CA LEU A 478 13.90 24.71 45.79
C LEU A 478 12.48 24.15 45.86
N VAL A 479 12.17 23.17 45.02
CA VAL A 479 10.83 22.58 44.90
C VAL A 479 10.93 21.08 45.14
N GLU A 480 10.16 20.59 46.10
CA GLU A 480 9.87 19.16 46.30
C GLU A 480 8.47 18.88 45.75
N ILE A 481 8.32 17.82 44.96
CA ILE A 481 7.08 17.47 44.26
C ILE A 481 6.69 16.04 44.64
N LEU A 482 5.40 15.78 44.83
CA LEU A 482 4.85 14.45 45.08
C LEU A 482 4.99 13.59 43.81
N ASN A 483 5.60 12.41 43.92
CA ASN A 483 5.67 11.45 42.82
C ASN A 483 4.56 10.39 42.95
N PRO A 484 3.47 10.46 42.16
CA PRO A 484 2.39 9.46 42.21
C PRO A 484 2.79 8.12 41.55
N SER A 485 3.84 8.10 40.72
CA SER A 485 4.27 6.95 39.94
C SER A 485 5.47 6.27 40.63
N SER A 486 5.21 5.48 41.70
CA SER A 486 6.24 4.79 42.48
C SER A 486 6.87 3.57 41.77
N LEU A 487 7.40 3.77 40.56
CA LEU A 487 8.30 2.82 39.88
C LEU A 487 9.79 3.05 40.23
N GLY A 488 10.11 4.11 41.01
CA GLY A 488 11.44 4.43 41.50
C GLY A 488 11.54 4.47 43.03
N ASN A 489 12.77 4.46 43.56
CA ASN A 489 13.10 4.33 44.99
C ASN A 489 12.71 5.55 45.88
N SER A 490 12.07 6.60 45.36
CA SER A 490 11.74 7.82 46.11
C SER A 490 10.35 8.35 45.75
N ASN A 491 9.52 8.65 46.77
CA ASN A 491 8.17 9.22 46.62
C ASN A 491 8.17 10.72 46.24
N LYS A 492 9.33 11.27 45.86
CA LYS A 492 9.53 12.69 45.61
C LYS A 492 10.29 12.95 44.32
N LEU A 493 9.91 14.01 43.63
CA LEU A 493 10.68 14.64 42.56
C LEU A 493 11.18 16.01 43.04
N TYR A 494 12.21 16.52 42.37
CA TYR A 494 12.87 17.77 42.71
C TYR A 494 12.94 18.70 41.51
N HIS A 495 12.74 20.00 41.75
CA HIS A 495 12.95 21.04 40.74
C HIS A 495 13.57 22.29 41.37
N LEU A 496 14.08 23.19 40.53
CA LEU A 496 14.70 24.45 40.93
C LEU A 496 13.93 25.65 40.37
N LEU A 497 14.05 26.79 41.06
CA LEU A 497 13.69 28.13 40.59
C LEU A 497 14.96 28.98 40.51
N THR A 498 15.17 29.64 39.38
CA THR A 498 16.44 30.31 39.07
C THR A 498 16.23 31.73 38.55
N ASP A 499 17.18 32.62 38.83
CA ASP A 499 17.11 34.03 38.38
C ASP A 499 17.14 34.23 36.85
N LYS A 500 17.39 33.15 36.08
CA LYS A 500 17.34 33.13 34.61
C LYS A 500 16.16 32.33 34.05
N ASN A 501 15.19 31.94 34.88
CA ASN A 501 14.02 31.12 34.52
C ASN A 501 14.35 29.78 33.81
N SER A 502 15.61 29.34 33.89
CA SER A 502 16.12 28.15 33.22
C SER A 502 17.46 27.76 33.80
N PHE A 503 17.84 26.50 33.65
CA PHE A 503 19.14 25.96 34.01
C PHE A 503 19.57 24.87 33.04
N HIS A 504 20.80 24.40 33.16
CA HIS A 504 21.36 23.40 32.25
C HIS A 504 21.49 22.04 32.92
N LEU A 505 20.96 21.01 32.28
CA LEU A 505 21.11 19.61 32.67
C LEU A 505 21.71 18.85 31.48
N ASN A 506 22.85 18.18 31.67
CA ASN A 506 23.54 17.39 30.63
C ASN A 506 23.76 18.15 29.30
N GLY A 507 23.99 19.47 29.36
CA GLY A 507 24.18 20.32 28.18
C GLY A 507 22.90 20.82 27.51
N ILE A 508 21.73 20.40 27.98
CA ILE A 508 20.42 20.85 27.50
C ILE A 508 19.93 21.96 28.44
N GLN A 509 19.44 23.07 27.87
CA GLN A 509 18.77 24.11 28.64
C GLN A 509 17.34 23.67 28.94
N ILE A 510 17.00 23.59 30.23
CA ILE A 510 15.67 23.26 30.72
C ILE A 510 15.11 24.51 31.43
N GLY A 511 13.82 24.76 31.28
CA GLY A 511 13.15 25.81 32.02
C GLY A 511 13.15 25.51 33.52
N ASP A 512 13.05 26.54 34.36
CA ASP A 512 12.87 26.33 35.79
C ASP A 512 11.42 25.90 36.12
N TYR A 513 11.09 25.71 37.39
CA TYR A 513 9.80 25.10 37.78
C TYR A 513 8.58 25.86 37.22
N ASN A 514 8.67 27.18 37.11
CA ASN A 514 7.57 28.00 36.58
C ASN A 514 7.50 28.01 35.05
N SER A 515 8.48 27.46 34.35
CA SER A 515 8.61 27.63 32.90
C SER A 515 7.44 27.09 32.07
N LEU A 516 6.73 26.07 32.56
CA LEU A 516 5.57 25.50 31.87
C LEU A 516 4.33 26.36 32.05
N ILE A 517 4.06 26.80 33.28
CA ILE A 517 2.91 27.65 33.57
C ILE A 517 3.09 29.05 32.96
N ASP A 518 4.32 29.59 33.00
CA ASP A 518 4.66 30.88 32.37
C ASP A 518 4.38 30.86 30.85
N LYS A 519 4.55 29.71 30.17
CA LYS A 519 4.25 29.58 28.73
C LYS A 519 2.76 29.68 28.39
N CYS A 520 1.87 29.41 29.33
CA CYS A 520 0.42 29.54 29.09
C CYS A 520 -0.03 31.00 28.99
N PHE A 521 0.82 31.95 29.42
CA PHE A 521 0.51 33.38 29.49
C PHE A 521 1.31 34.24 28.50
N VAL A 522 2.05 33.61 27.58
CA VAL A 522 2.81 34.25 26.48
C VAL A 522 2.04 34.09 25.19
#